data_AF-A0A3B6ER43-F1
#
_entry.id   AF-A0A3B6ER43-F1
#
_cell.length_a   1.000
_cell.length_b   1.000
_cell.length_c   1.000
_cell.angle_alpha   90.00
_cell.angle_beta   90.00
_cell.angle_gamma   90.00
#
_symmetry.space_group_name_H-M   'P 1'
#
loop_
_entity.id
_entity.type
_entity.pdbx_description
1 polymer ?
#
loop_
_entity_poly.entity_id
_entity_poly.type
_entity_poly.pdbx_seq_one_letter_code
_entity_poly.pdbx_strand_id
1 'polypeptide(L)'
;MAEMAVKLKSAADRCKLLEREDRAEQTDLKKAVADAKDARSAMRAAKKELRQAREITAGKPYMLRRKFCDPKHAPLDRLWSTTDTYLDLAASAADAIEHFRDQEDREVEKLFWSQFHNSERPLSVADRLAEWAELNRLSELTMKCVMSHLWPGRSEPKSYFSLVQQFLGAMPRINAIKRSACIEGARIALARVKTYWAEMETTAVASQDSDRSRVPAEHYFQEVLQGAHVIETQCSKDAIFE
;
A
#
# COMPACT_ATOMS: atom_id res chain seq x y z
N MET A 1 0.43 74.93 -57.67
CA MET A 1 -0.91 74.31 -57.39
C MET A 1 -0.85 72.79 -57.46
N ALA A 2 -0.39 72.18 -58.57
CA ALA A 2 -0.39 70.72 -58.75
C ALA A 2 0.48 69.92 -57.74
N GLU A 3 1.70 70.39 -57.44
CA GLU A 3 2.63 69.69 -56.53
C GLU A 3 2.15 69.65 -55.07
N MET A 4 1.53 70.74 -54.61
CA MET A 4 0.89 70.83 -53.28
C MET A 4 -0.28 69.84 -53.15
N ALA A 5 -1.07 69.66 -54.21
CA ALA A 5 -2.18 68.70 -54.22
C ALA A 5 -1.70 67.25 -54.09
N VAL A 6 -0.59 66.90 -54.75
CA VAL A 6 0.02 65.55 -54.66
C VAL A 6 0.56 65.28 -53.24
N LYS A 7 1.26 66.25 -52.65
CA LYS A 7 1.79 66.13 -51.28
C LYS A 7 0.68 66.00 -50.24
N LEU A 8 -0.41 66.79 -50.38
CA LEU A 8 -1.59 66.69 -49.52
C LEU A 8 -2.27 65.31 -49.61
N LYS A 9 -2.40 64.76 -50.83
CA LYS A 9 -2.98 63.43 -51.04
C LYS A 9 -2.12 62.32 -50.41
N SER A 10 -0.81 62.38 -50.61
CA SER A 10 0.14 61.43 -50.00
C SER A 10 0.10 61.48 -48.46
N ALA A 11 0.02 62.67 -47.88
CA ALA A 11 -0.11 62.84 -46.43
C ALA A 11 -1.45 62.28 -45.91
N ALA A 12 -2.55 62.52 -46.62
CA ALA A 12 -3.86 61.99 -46.27
C ALA A 12 -3.91 60.44 -46.33
N ASP A 13 -3.28 59.84 -47.33
CA ASP A 13 -3.21 58.38 -47.46
C ASP A 13 -2.35 57.76 -46.35
N ARG A 14 -1.24 58.40 -45.96
CA ARG A 14 -0.43 57.99 -44.81
C ARG A 14 -1.19 58.09 -43.48
N CYS A 15 -1.95 59.17 -43.25
CA CYS A 15 -2.80 59.28 -42.06
C CYS A 15 -3.83 58.14 -42.01
N LYS A 16 -4.47 57.80 -43.13
CA LYS A 16 -5.43 56.68 -43.18
C LYS A 16 -4.79 55.34 -42.91
N LEU A 17 -3.55 55.12 -43.35
CA LEU A 17 -2.80 53.89 -43.06
C LEU A 17 -2.47 53.80 -41.57
N LEU A 18 -1.90 54.86 -41.00
CA LEU A 18 -1.57 54.91 -39.57
C LEU A 18 -2.79 54.71 -38.68
N GLU A 19 -3.95 55.29 -39.04
CA GLU A 19 -5.20 55.05 -38.30
C GLU A 19 -5.70 53.59 -38.38
N ARG A 20 -5.34 52.85 -39.43
CA ARG A 20 -5.68 51.41 -39.53
C ARG A 20 -4.73 50.57 -38.70
N GLU A 21 -3.44 50.90 -38.73
CA GLU A 21 -2.41 50.27 -37.90
C GLU A 21 -2.66 50.51 -36.41
N ASP A 22 -2.94 51.75 -36.00
CA ASP A 22 -3.32 52.09 -34.61
C ASP A 22 -4.54 51.28 -34.13
N ARG A 23 -5.53 51.10 -35.00
CA ARG A 23 -6.72 50.29 -34.69
C ARG A 23 -6.37 48.80 -34.55
N ALA A 24 -5.49 48.27 -35.41
CA ALA A 24 -5.03 46.89 -35.35
C ALA A 24 -4.22 46.64 -34.07
N GLU A 25 -3.24 47.50 -33.78
CA GLU A 25 -2.44 47.43 -32.56
C GLU A 25 -3.31 47.54 -31.31
N GLN A 26 -4.29 48.45 -31.25
CA GLN A 26 -5.22 48.49 -30.13
C GLN A 26 -6.02 47.19 -29.95
N THR A 27 -6.32 46.49 -31.04
CA THR A 27 -7.07 45.23 -31.00
C THR A 27 -6.19 44.11 -30.46
N ASP A 28 -4.94 44.03 -30.92
CA ASP A 28 -3.96 43.07 -30.43
C ASP A 28 -3.59 43.31 -28.97
N LEU A 29 -3.46 44.57 -28.56
CA LEU A 29 -3.17 44.96 -27.18
C LEU A 29 -4.32 44.57 -26.24
N LYS A 30 -5.58 44.74 -26.68
CA LYS A 30 -6.75 44.26 -25.93
C LYS A 30 -6.74 42.73 -25.77
N LYS A 31 -6.36 41.99 -26.81
CA LYS A 31 -6.25 40.53 -26.78
C LYS A 31 -5.15 40.07 -25.80
N ALA A 32 -3.96 40.65 -25.92
CA ALA A 32 -2.83 40.32 -25.04
C ALA A 32 -3.14 40.61 -23.55
N VAL A 33 -3.89 41.69 -23.26
CA VAL A 33 -4.34 41.99 -21.90
C VAL A 33 -5.33 40.96 -21.37
N ALA A 34 -6.23 40.44 -22.22
CA ALA A 34 -7.16 39.37 -21.85
C ALA A 34 -6.39 38.06 -21.54
N ASP A 35 -5.49 37.65 -22.43
CA ASP A 35 -4.68 36.43 -22.27
C ASP A 35 -3.82 36.50 -20.99
N ALA A 36 -3.22 37.65 -20.71
CA ALA A 36 -2.45 37.87 -19.48
C ALA A 36 -3.30 37.77 -18.21
N LYS A 37 -4.57 38.20 -18.26
CA LYS A 37 -5.51 38.10 -17.14
C LYS A 37 -5.91 36.64 -16.88
N ASP A 38 -6.10 35.86 -17.93
CA ASP A 38 -6.44 34.44 -17.84
C ASP A 38 -5.25 33.64 -17.29
N ALA A 39 -4.04 33.85 -17.83
CA ALA A 39 -2.82 33.24 -17.32
C ALA A 39 -2.58 33.55 -15.83
N ARG A 40 -2.81 34.81 -15.42
CA ARG A 40 -2.71 35.20 -13.99
C ARG A 40 -3.74 34.50 -13.10
N SER A 41 -4.93 34.23 -13.63
CA SER A 41 -5.98 33.51 -12.92
C SER A 41 -5.62 32.02 -12.78
N ALA A 42 -5.09 31.40 -13.83
CA ALA A 42 -4.59 30.02 -13.80
C ALA A 42 -3.42 29.86 -12.81
N MET A 43 -2.44 30.78 -12.80
CA MET A 43 -1.34 30.76 -11.83
C MET A 43 -1.82 30.87 -10.38
N ARG A 44 -2.87 31.67 -10.12
CA ARG A 44 -3.47 31.77 -8.78
C ARG A 44 -4.15 30.48 -8.36
N ALA A 45 -4.81 29.78 -9.28
CA ALA A 45 -5.40 28.47 -9.03
C ALA A 45 -4.30 27.44 -8.70
N ALA A 46 -3.27 27.33 -9.53
CA ALA A 46 -2.14 26.42 -9.31
C ALA A 46 -1.41 26.70 -7.99
N LYS A 47 -1.20 27.97 -7.63
CA LYS A 47 -0.60 28.35 -6.35
C LYS A 47 -1.45 27.92 -5.14
N LYS A 48 -2.78 27.94 -5.28
CA LYS A 48 -3.71 27.50 -4.25
C LYS A 48 -3.66 25.98 -4.09
N GLU A 49 -3.63 25.24 -5.18
CA GLU A 49 -3.47 23.78 -5.18
C GLU A 49 -2.16 23.35 -4.53
N LEU A 50 -1.03 23.99 -4.87
CA LEU A 50 0.26 23.72 -4.25
C LEU A 50 0.28 24.01 -2.74
N ARG A 51 -0.40 25.09 -2.30
CA ARG A 51 -0.54 25.38 -0.87
C ARG A 51 -1.35 24.29 -0.16
N GLN A 52 -2.44 23.82 -0.78
CA GLN A 52 -3.26 22.73 -0.24
C GLN A 52 -2.47 21.42 -0.15
N ALA A 53 -1.73 21.06 -1.20
CA ALA A 53 -0.86 19.89 -1.23
C ALA A 53 0.21 19.95 -0.10
N ARG A 54 0.82 21.12 0.12
CA ARG A 54 1.78 21.32 1.22
C ARG A 54 1.15 21.12 2.60
N GLU A 55 -0.07 21.59 2.81
CA GLU A 55 -0.80 21.39 4.06
C GLU A 55 -1.18 19.91 4.30
N ILE A 56 -1.39 19.13 3.23
CA ILE A 56 -1.61 17.66 3.30
C ILE A 56 -0.32 16.95 3.72
N THR A 57 0.81 17.27 3.08
CA THR A 57 2.11 16.65 3.41
C THR A 57 2.62 16.97 4.81
N ALA A 58 2.13 18.04 5.45
CA ALA A 58 2.47 18.41 6.82
C ALA A 58 1.79 17.52 7.89
N GLY A 59 1.01 16.50 7.49
CA GLY A 59 0.72 15.34 8.31
C GLY A 59 -0.06 15.59 9.59
N LYS A 60 -1.01 16.54 9.62
CA LYS A 60 -1.94 16.69 10.76
C LYS A 60 -3.14 15.74 10.58
N PRO A 61 -3.17 14.55 11.22
CA PRO A 61 -4.13 13.49 10.91
C PRO A 61 -5.57 13.91 11.24
N TYR A 62 -5.74 14.81 12.23
CA TYR A 62 -7.04 15.33 12.64
C TYR A 62 -7.64 16.34 11.63
N MET A 63 -6.84 16.94 10.74
CA MET A 63 -7.31 17.92 9.75
C MET A 63 -7.77 17.28 8.43
N LEU A 64 -7.33 16.05 8.13
CA LEU A 64 -7.82 15.26 6.99
C LEU A 64 -9.32 14.95 7.15
N ARG A 65 -9.79 14.78 8.39
CA ARG A 65 -11.19 14.54 8.80
C ARG A 65 -12.18 15.68 8.46
N ARG A 66 -11.70 16.90 8.19
CA ARG A 66 -12.55 18.07 7.84
C ARG A 66 -12.29 18.64 6.44
N LYS A 67 -11.13 18.39 5.84
CA LYS A 67 -10.63 19.15 4.68
C LYS A 67 -11.14 18.68 3.31
N PHE A 68 -11.50 17.41 3.14
CA PHE A 68 -12.05 16.92 1.87
C PHE A 68 -13.55 17.22 1.68
N CYS A 69 -14.26 17.59 2.75
CA CYS A 69 -15.64 18.08 2.67
C CYS A 69 -15.74 19.60 2.48
N ASP A 70 -14.63 20.34 2.46
CA ASP A 70 -14.62 21.79 2.19
C ASP A 70 -14.63 22.01 0.66
N PRO A 71 -15.62 22.74 0.09
CA PRO A 71 -15.69 23.05 -1.34
C PRO A 71 -14.39 23.60 -1.95
N LYS A 72 -13.50 24.17 -1.12
CA LYS A 72 -12.17 24.65 -1.54
C LYS A 72 -11.23 23.54 -2.05
N HIS A 73 -11.48 22.26 -1.77
CA HIS A 73 -10.58 21.14 -2.09
C HIS A 73 -11.18 20.14 -3.11
N ALA A 74 -12.36 20.44 -3.67
CA ALA A 74 -13.04 19.60 -4.67
C ALA A 74 -12.16 19.19 -5.88
N PRO A 75 -11.22 20.02 -6.38
CA PRO A 75 -10.32 19.60 -7.46
C PRO A 75 -9.38 18.45 -7.07
N LEU A 76 -8.90 18.42 -5.82
CA LEU A 76 -8.00 17.37 -5.31
C LEU A 76 -8.74 16.07 -5.05
N ASP A 77 -9.98 16.16 -4.55
CA ASP A 77 -10.88 15.00 -4.37
C ASP A 77 -11.14 14.28 -5.70
N ARG A 78 -11.39 15.04 -6.77
CA ARG A 78 -11.61 14.50 -8.14
C ARG A 78 -10.36 13.86 -8.76
N LEU A 79 -9.16 14.32 -8.39
CA LEU A 79 -7.90 13.80 -8.91
C LEU A 79 -7.48 12.50 -8.21
N TRP A 80 -7.85 12.34 -6.94
CA TRP A 80 -7.50 11.18 -6.10
C TRP A 80 -8.61 10.13 -6.02
N SER A 81 -9.81 10.43 -6.52
CA SER A 81 -10.82 9.43 -6.85
C SER A 81 -10.44 8.67 -8.12
N THR A 82 -9.40 7.84 -8.08
CA THR A 82 -9.11 6.92 -9.17
C THR A 82 -10.03 5.69 -9.08
N THR A 83 -10.47 5.22 -10.24
CA THR A 83 -11.28 4.00 -10.44
C THR A 83 -10.64 2.74 -9.85
N ASP A 84 -9.33 2.72 -9.62
CA ASP A 84 -8.57 1.54 -9.17
C ASP A 84 -8.79 1.14 -7.71
N THR A 85 -9.14 2.06 -6.80
CA THR A 85 -9.46 1.69 -5.40
C THR A 85 -10.78 0.93 -5.28
N TYR A 86 -11.66 1.01 -6.29
CA TYR A 86 -12.90 0.22 -6.35
C TYR A 86 -12.69 -1.19 -6.91
N LEU A 87 -11.63 -1.42 -7.70
CA LEU A 87 -11.32 -2.75 -8.26
C LEU A 87 -10.83 -3.73 -7.19
N ASP A 88 -10.05 -3.26 -6.22
CA ASP A 88 -9.56 -4.09 -5.09
C ASP A 88 -10.69 -4.42 -4.09
N LEU A 89 -11.65 -3.49 -3.95
CA LEU A 89 -12.80 -3.65 -3.06
C LEU A 89 -13.83 -4.65 -3.62
N ALA A 90 -14.06 -4.64 -4.94
CA ALA A 90 -14.93 -5.60 -5.61
C ALA A 90 -14.36 -7.03 -5.54
N ALA A 91 -13.04 -7.18 -5.68
CA ALA A 91 -12.35 -8.46 -5.51
C ALA A 91 -12.44 -8.95 -4.05
N SER A 92 -12.15 -8.09 -3.06
CA SER A 92 -12.29 -8.41 -1.63
C SER A 92 -13.72 -8.81 -1.24
N ALA A 93 -14.73 -8.17 -1.83
CA ALA A 93 -16.13 -8.55 -1.62
C ALA A 93 -16.41 -9.95 -2.20
N ALA A 94 -15.92 -10.26 -3.40
CA ALA A 94 -16.10 -11.59 -3.99
C ALA A 94 -15.45 -12.69 -3.14
N ASP A 95 -14.22 -12.47 -2.65
CA ASP A 95 -13.49 -13.42 -1.79
C ASP A 95 -14.21 -13.63 -0.45
N ALA A 96 -14.77 -12.57 0.14
CA ALA A 96 -15.52 -12.67 1.38
C ALA A 96 -16.87 -13.38 1.24
N ILE A 97 -17.56 -13.24 0.09
CA ILE A 97 -18.77 -14.02 -0.22
C ILE A 97 -18.44 -15.52 -0.24
N GLU A 98 -17.27 -15.90 -0.77
CA GLU A 98 -16.82 -17.29 -0.74
C GLU A 98 -16.47 -17.74 0.69
N HIS A 99 -15.74 -16.92 1.45
CA HIS A 99 -15.31 -17.22 2.81
C HIS A 99 -16.47 -17.43 3.80
N PHE A 100 -17.49 -16.59 3.74
CA PHE A 100 -18.63 -16.65 4.67
C PHE A 100 -19.74 -17.63 4.22
N ARG A 101 -19.63 -18.23 3.03
CA ARG A 101 -20.65 -19.15 2.47
C ARG A 101 -21.02 -20.30 3.43
N ASP A 102 -20.00 -20.84 4.11
CA ASP A 102 -20.11 -22.03 4.97
C ASP A 102 -19.82 -21.74 6.45
N GLN A 103 -19.69 -20.47 6.86
CA GLN A 103 -19.46 -20.10 8.26
C GLN A 103 -20.76 -19.89 9.04
N GLU A 104 -20.80 -20.43 10.26
CA GLU A 104 -21.93 -20.24 11.19
C GLU A 104 -21.89 -18.88 11.92
N ASP A 105 -20.73 -18.21 11.99
CA ASP A 105 -20.56 -16.94 12.70
C ASP A 105 -21.07 -15.74 11.88
N ARG A 106 -22.39 -15.56 11.98
CA ARG A 106 -23.15 -14.49 11.33
C ARG A 106 -22.77 -13.09 11.80
N GLU A 107 -22.16 -12.93 12.99
CA GLU A 107 -21.86 -11.60 13.54
C GLU A 107 -20.60 -11.01 12.88
N VAL A 108 -19.59 -11.83 12.63
CA VAL A 108 -18.38 -11.42 11.87
C VAL A 108 -18.73 -11.12 10.41
N GLU A 109 -19.56 -11.97 9.80
CA GLU A 109 -20.09 -11.76 8.44
C GLU A 109 -20.86 -10.42 8.36
N LYS A 110 -21.76 -10.15 9.30
CA LYS A 110 -22.59 -8.93 9.33
C LYS A 110 -21.76 -7.67 9.55
N LEU A 111 -20.74 -7.73 10.43
CA LEU A 111 -19.82 -6.62 10.65
C LEU A 111 -19.03 -6.31 9.36
N PHE A 112 -18.53 -7.35 8.70
CA PHE A 112 -17.82 -7.23 7.42
C PHE A 112 -18.71 -6.65 6.33
N TRP A 113 -19.95 -7.13 6.14
CA TRP A 113 -20.84 -6.62 5.09
C TRP A 113 -21.37 -5.21 5.33
N SER A 114 -21.43 -4.76 6.60
CA SER A 114 -21.88 -3.40 6.94
C SER A 114 -21.02 -2.30 6.30
N GLN A 115 -19.79 -2.62 5.89
CA GLN A 115 -18.85 -1.73 5.22
C GLN A 115 -19.00 -1.70 3.68
N PHE A 116 -19.95 -2.46 3.10
CA PHE A 116 -20.17 -2.59 1.65
C PHE A 116 -21.58 -2.19 1.19
N HIS A 117 -22.35 -1.46 2.00
CA HIS A 117 -23.71 -1.06 1.58
C HIS A 117 -23.66 -0.16 0.33
N ASN A 118 -24.01 -0.76 -0.81
CA ASN A 118 -24.18 -0.10 -2.10
C ASN A 118 -25.31 0.94 -2.01
N SER A 119 -24.94 2.19 -1.85
CA SER A 119 -25.82 3.30 -2.21
C SER A 119 -25.70 3.51 -3.72
N GLU A 120 -26.83 3.62 -4.44
CA GLU A 120 -26.88 4.00 -5.87
C GLU A 120 -26.19 5.36 -6.16
N ARG A 121 -25.82 6.10 -5.11
CA ARG A 121 -24.95 7.28 -5.13
C ARG A 121 -23.61 6.98 -4.48
N PRO A 122 -22.49 7.54 -4.98
CA PRO A 122 -21.21 7.46 -4.29
C PRO A 122 -21.37 7.84 -2.81
N LEU A 123 -20.88 6.98 -1.92
CA LEU A 123 -20.87 7.23 -0.48
C LEU A 123 -20.32 8.62 -0.19
N SER A 124 -20.87 9.27 0.84
CA SER A 124 -20.32 10.55 1.27
C SER A 124 -18.86 10.33 1.71
N VAL A 125 -18.03 11.36 1.59
CA VAL A 125 -16.63 11.29 2.04
C VAL A 125 -16.55 10.92 3.53
N ALA A 126 -17.54 11.32 4.33
CA ALA A 126 -17.60 10.96 5.75
C ALA A 126 -17.81 9.44 5.96
N ASP A 127 -18.68 8.82 5.17
CA ASP A 127 -18.96 7.39 5.26
C ASP A 127 -17.75 6.57 4.78
N ARG A 128 -17.09 6.99 3.69
CA ARG A 128 -15.84 6.36 3.21
C ARG A 128 -14.70 6.47 4.22
N LEU A 129 -14.58 7.60 4.91
CA LEU A 129 -13.58 7.76 5.96
C LEU A 129 -13.90 6.91 7.20
N ALA A 130 -15.18 6.66 7.48
CA ALA A 130 -15.59 5.75 8.55
C ALA A 130 -15.23 4.30 8.19
N GLU A 131 -15.52 3.86 6.97
CA GLU A 131 -15.10 2.54 6.46
C GLU A 131 -13.58 2.37 6.51
N TRP A 132 -12.82 3.38 6.07
CA TRP A 132 -11.35 3.32 6.12
C TRP A 132 -10.81 3.30 7.55
N ALA A 133 -11.46 3.99 8.49
CA ALA A 133 -11.09 3.94 9.90
C ALA A 133 -11.36 2.56 10.52
N GLU A 134 -12.49 1.92 10.20
CA GLU A 134 -12.79 0.58 10.67
C GLU A 134 -11.87 -0.48 10.04
N LEU A 135 -11.55 -0.37 8.75
CA LEU A 135 -10.60 -1.28 8.10
C LEU A 135 -9.20 -1.19 8.74
N ASN A 136 -8.73 0.01 9.07
CA ASN A 136 -7.48 0.17 9.80
C ASN A 136 -7.54 -0.42 11.21
N ARG A 137 -8.67 -0.27 11.91
CA ARG A 137 -8.87 -0.85 13.24
C ARG A 137 -8.85 -2.38 13.19
N LEU A 138 -9.53 -2.99 12.23
CA LEU A 138 -9.53 -4.44 12.02
C LEU A 138 -8.14 -4.95 11.64
N SER A 139 -7.45 -4.23 10.75
CA SER A 139 -6.06 -4.54 10.39
C SER A 139 -5.14 -4.52 11.61
N GLU A 140 -5.25 -3.50 12.47
CA GLU A 140 -4.48 -3.41 13.72
C GLU A 140 -4.77 -4.60 14.65
N LEU A 141 -6.03 -4.98 14.83
CA LEU A 141 -6.42 -6.12 15.67
C LEU A 141 -5.86 -7.44 15.14
N THR A 142 -6.00 -7.70 13.84
CA THR A 142 -5.44 -8.91 13.20
C THR A 142 -3.93 -8.95 13.33
N MET A 143 -3.26 -7.82 13.08
CA MET A 143 -1.82 -7.69 13.23
C MET A 143 -1.36 -7.95 14.67
N LYS A 144 -2.07 -7.42 15.67
CA LYS A 144 -1.80 -7.72 17.09
C LYS A 144 -1.99 -9.20 17.43
N CYS A 145 -3.03 -9.83 16.89
CA CYS A 145 -3.27 -11.26 17.05
C CYS A 145 -2.14 -12.11 16.46
N VAL A 146 -1.68 -11.79 15.25
CA VAL A 146 -0.52 -12.46 14.64
C VAL A 146 0.72 -12.28 15.51
N MET A 147 0.95 -11.07 16.05
CA MET A 147 2.09 -10.82 16.94
C MET A 147 2.00 -11.56 18.27
N SER A 148 0.82 -11.71 18.88
CA SER A 148 0.67 -12.46 20.13
C SER A 148 0.97 -13.95 19.93
N HIS A 149 0.60 -14.53 18.78
CA HIS A 149 0.87 -15.92 18.44
C HIS A 149 2.33 -16.15 18.05
N LEU A 150 2.94 -15.23 17.30
CA LEU A 150 4.36 -15.31 16.96
C LEU A 150 5.28 -14.98 18.14
N TRP A 151 4.76 -14.35 19.19
CA TRP A 151 5.56 -13.77 20.28
C TRP A 151 4.90 -13.87 21.67
N PRO A 152 4.66 -15.07 22.19
CA PRO A 152 4.22 -15.23 23.57
C PRO A 152 5.28 -14.62 24.52
N GLY A 153 4.89 -13.54 25.22
CA GLY A 153 5.76 -12.82 26.17
C GLY A 153 6.24 -11.43 25.74
N ARG A 154 5.99 -10.96 24.51
CA ARG A 154 6.20 -9.54 24.18
C ARG A 154 5.11 -8.69 24.81
N SER A 155 5.47 -7.48 25.23
CA SER A 155 4.48 -6.48 25.61
C SER A 155 3.60 -6.12 24.42
N GLU A 156 2.28 -6.07 24.63
CA GLU A 156 1.34 -5.63 23.61
C GLU A 156 1.77 -4.25 23.06
N PRO A 157 1.81 -4.08 21.72
CA PRO A 157 2.13 -2.80 21.12
C PRO A 157 1.07 -1.77 21.47
N LYS A 158 1.52 -0.68 22.11
CA LYS A 158 0.65 0.42 22.60
C LYS A 158 0.30 1.44 21.51
N SER A 159 0.90 1.32 20.33
CA SER A 159 0.66 2.20 19.18
C SER A 159 0.88 1.47 17.86
N TYR A 160 0.27 1.99 16.79
CA TYR A 160 0.46 1.48 15.44
C TYR A 160 1.94 1.46 15.01
N PHE A 161 2.69 2.51 15.34
CA PHE A 161 4.13 2.54 15.06
C PHE A 161 4.89 1.43 15.80
N SER A 162 4.57 1.17 17.06
CA SER A 162 5.19 0.07 17.82
C SER A 162 4.82 -1.30 17.25
N LEU A 163 3.61 -1.46 16.70
CA LEU A 163 3.18 -2.66 15.98
C LEU A 163 4.00 -2.85 14.71
N VAL A 164 4.15 -1.81 13.88
CA VAL A 164 4.98 -1.84 12.66
C VAL A 164 6.44 -2.20 12.98
N GLN A 165 7.02 -1.61 14.03
CA GLN A 165 8.38 -1.95 14.45
C GLN A 165 8.51 -3.41 14.89
N GLN A 166 7.50 -3.97 15.56
CA GLN A 166 7.48 -5.40 15.92
C GLN A 166 7.43 -6.30 14.69
N PHE A 167 6.61 -5.95 13.70
CA PHE A 167 6.55 -6.67 12.42
C PHE A 167 7.87 -6.62 11.64
N LEU A 168 8.50 -5.45 11.55
CA LEU A 168 9.80 -5.31 10.89
C LEU A 168 10.89 -6.13 11.60
N GLY A 169 10.79 -6.29 12.92
CA GLY A 169 11.66 -7.16 13.72
C GLY A 169 11.31 -8.66 13.65
N ALA A 170 10.26 -9.06 12.92
CA ALA A 170 9.80 -10.45 12.91
C ALA A 170 10.71 -11.36 12.07
N MET A 171 11.26 -10.87 10.96
CA MET A 171 11.98 -11.69 10.00
C MET A 171 13.21 -12.42 10.61
N PRO A 172 14.09 -11.75 11.40
CA PRO A 172 15.20 -12.44 12.06
C PRO A 172 14.73 -13.55 13.01
N ARG A 173 13.60 -13.39 13.72
CA ARG A 173 13.10 -14.42 14.63
C ARG A 173 12.38 -15.55 13.92
N ILE A 174 11.66 -15.28 12.83
CA ILE A 174 11.12 -16.34 11.97
C ILE A 174 12.26 -17.25 11.50
N ASN A 175 13.38 -16.66 11.09
CA ASN A 175 14.56 -17.43 10.72
C ASN A 175 15.14 -18.21 11.91
N ALA A 176 15.18 -17.61 13.11
CA ALA A 176 15.62 -18.31 14.32
C ALA A 176 14.72 -19.51 14.68
N ILE A 177 13.39 -19.36 14.59
CA ILE A 177 12.42 -20.44 14.83
C ILE A 177 12.59 -21.56 13.80
N LYS A 178 12.75 -21.22 12.51
CA LYS A 178 13.01 -22.22 11.46
C LYS A 178 14.29 -23.02 11.74
N ARG A 179 15.36 -22.34 12.15
CA ARG A 179 16.63 -22.99 12.51
C ARG A 179 16.47 -23.88 13.74
N SER A 180 15.77 -23.39 14.76
CA SER A 180 15.47 -24.12 15.99
C SER A 180 14.69 -25.42 15.71
N ALA A 181 13.62 -25.35 14.94
CA ALA A 181 12.81 -26.50 14.56
C ALA A 181 13.64 -27.54 13.77
N CYS A 182 14.52 -27.08 12.87
CA CYS A 182 15.44 -27.95 12.14
C CYS A 182 16.43 -28.67 13.09
N ILE A 183 17.02 -27.94 14.03
CA ILE A 183 17.93 -28.50 15.04
C ILE A 183 17.22 -29.55 15.90
N GLU A 184 16.02 -29.25 16.40
CA GLU A 184 15.29 -30.18 17.26
C GLU A 184 14.83 -31.43 16.50
N GLY A 185 14.35 -31.27 15.27
CA GLY A 185 14.04 -32.40 14.39
C GLY A 185 15.25 -33.30 14.14
N ALA A 186 16.43 -32.69 13.90
CA ALA A 186 17.68 -33.42 13.75
C ALA A 186 18.08 -34.15 15.04
N ARG A 187 17.92 -33.51 16.22
CA ARG A 187 18.22 -34.12 17.52
C ARG A 187 17.35 -35.36 17.77
N ILE A 188 16.04 -35.26 17.54
CA ILE A 188 15.11 -36.38 17.73
C ILE A 188 15.44 -37.52 16.76
N ALA A 189 15.70 -37.19 15.48
CA ALA A 189 16.07 -38.19 14.47
C ALA A 189 17.36 -38.92 14.85
N LEU A 190 18.43 -38.20 15.21
CA LEU A 190 19.70 -38.78 15.61
C LEU A 190 19.59 -39.60 16.90
N ALA A 191 18.78 -39.17 17.87
CA ALA A 191 18.52 -39.94 19.08
C ALA A 191 17.88 -41.29 18.74
N ARG A 192 16.91 -41.32 17.81
CA ARG A 192 16.29 -42.58 17.33
C ARG A 192 17.27 -43.46 16.56
N VAL A 193 18.21 -42.90 15.80
CA VAL A 193 19.27 -43.72 15.17
C VAL A 193 20.13 -44.39 16.25
N LYS A 194 20.51 -43.62 17.28
CA LYS A 194 21.32 -44.13 18.41
C LYS A 194 20.63 -45.23 19.22
N THR A 195 19.29 -45.30 19.26
CA THR A 195 18.60 -46.40 19.95
C THR A 195 18.81 -47.75 19.27
N TYR A 196 19.05 -47.78 17.96
CA TYR A 196 19.31 -49.00 17.21
C TYR A 196 20.80 -49.26 16.96
N TRP A 197 21.61 -48.20 16.82
CA TRP A 197 23.03 -48.28 16.50
C TRP A 197 23.87 -47.47 17.49
N ALA A 198 24.00 -47.97 18.71
CA ALA A 198 24.59 -47.24 19.84
C ALA A 198 26.05 -46.77 19.59
N GLU A 199 26.85 -47.54 18.86
CA GLU A 199 28.27 -47.24 18.59
C GLU A 199 28.48 -46.25 17.44
N MET A 200 27.46 -45.95 16.63
CA MET A 200 27.59 -45.08 15.45
C MET A 200 27.78 -43.60 15.83
N GLU A 201 28.85 -42.94 15.37
CA GLU A 201 29.05 -41.50 15.64
C GLU A 201 28.04 -40.61 14.92
N THR A 202 27.47 -39.62 15.61
CA THR A 202 26.46 -38.70 15.06
C THR A 202 27.04 -37.78 13.97
N THR A 203 28.30 -37.40 14.12
CA THR A 203 29.07 -36.63 13.13
C THR A 203 29.28 -37.42 11.84
N ALA A 204 29.54 -38.73 11.93
CA ALA A 204 29.68 -39.61 10.78
C ALA A 204 28.36 -39.73 10.00
N VAL A 205 27.21 -39.76 10.68
CA VAL A 205 25.87 -39.75 10.07
C VAL A 205 25.59 -38.41 9.37
N ALA A 206 26.04 -37.29 9.95
CA ALA A 206 25.82 -35.96 9.38
C ALA A 206 26.79 -35.60 8.24
N SER A 207 27.90 -36.34 8.08
CA SER A 207 28.90 -36.10 7.05
C SER A 207 28.59 -36.81 5.73
N GLN A 208 28.66 -36.07 4.62
CA GLN A 208 28.27 -36.53 3.28
C GLN A 208 29.21 -37.59 2.66
N ASP A 209 30.41 -37.78 3.22
CA ASP A 209 31.54 -38.48 2.56
C ASP A 209 32.00 -39.80 3.22
N SER A 210 31.19 -40.43 4.07
CA SER A 210 31.68 -41.62 4.81
C SER A 210 31.87 -42.88 3.95
N ASP A 211 31.22 -43.02 2.79
CA ASP A 211 31.43 -44.21 1.92
C ASP A 211 30.91 -44.00 0.47
N ARG A 212 31.76 -44.24 -0.54
CA ARG A 212 31.42 -44.15 -1.97
C ARG A 212 30.36 -45.16 -2.43
N SER A 213 30.08 -46.17 -1.60
CA SER A 213 29.10 -47.23 -1.89
C SER A 213 27.66 -46.87 -1.49
N ARG A 214 27.42 -45.73 -0.81
CA ARG A 214 26.08 -45.34 -0.37
C ARG A 214 25.27 -44.68 -1.47
N VAL A 215 24.02 -45.11 -1.59
CA VAL A 215 22.99 -44.45 -2.41
C VAL A 215 22.70 -43.06 -1.81
N PRO A 216 22.51 -42.00 -2.62
CA PRO A 216 22.21 -40.66 -2.11
C PRO A 216 21.01 -40.66 -1.15
N ALA A 217 21.08 -39.83 -0.10
CA ALA A 217 20.05 -39.77 0.94
C ALA A 217 18.66 -39.43 0.38
N GLU A 218 18.63 -38.68 -0.72
CA GLU A 218 17.42 -38.29 -1.45
C GLU A 218 16.59 -39.49 -1.91
N HIS A 219 17.24 -40.64 -2.19
CA HIS A 219 16.56 -41.88 -2.56
C HIS A 219 15.56 -42.34 -1.50
N TYR A 220 15.86 -42.07 -0.22
CA TYR A 220 15.04 -42.52 0.90
C TYR A 220 14.03 -41.48 1.39
N PHE A 221 14.01 -40.26 0.83
CA PHE A 221 13.18 -39.17 1.33
C PHE A 221 11.68 -39.53 1.35
N GLN A 222 11.18 -40.23 0.34
CA GLN A 222 9.79 -40.67 0.31
C GLN A 222 9.49 -41.74 1.36
N GLU A 223 10.42 -42.68 1.57
CA GLU A 223 10.28 -43.74 2.58
C GLU A 223 10.26 -43.18 4.00
N VAL A 224 11.05 -42.13 4.26
CA VAL A 224 11.15 -41.54 5.61
C VAL A 224 10.16 -40.39 5.86
N LEU A 225 9.43 -39.91 4.84
CA LEU A 225 8.57 -38.73 4.94
C LEU A 225 7.50 -38.86 6.02
N GLN A 226 6.81 -40.00 6.09
CA GLN A 226 5.82 -40.25 7.14
C GLN A 226 6.46 -40.25 8.54
N GLY A 227 7.65 -40.83 8.67
CA GLY A 227 8.43 -40.80 9.91
C GLY A 227 8.86 -39.38 10.30
N ALA A 228 9.24 -38.57 9.31
CA ALA A 228 9.61 -37.17 9.50
C ALA A 228 8.43 -36.34 10.04
N HIS A 229 7.21 -36.54 9.53
CA HIS A 229 6.00 -35.88 10.08
C HIS A 229 5.72 -36.28 11.53
N VAL A 230 5.95 -37.54 11.90
CA VAL A 230 5.81 -37.97 13.30
C VAL A 230 6.86 -37.27 14.19
N ILE A 231 8.08 -37.07 13.70
CA ILE A 231 9.10 -36.31 14.43
C ILE A 231 8.73 -34.82 14.51
N GLU A 232 8.21 -34.24 13.43
CA GLU A 232 7.75 -32.85 13.36
C GLU A 232 6.73 -32.52 14.46
N THR A 233 5.77 -33.42 14.70
CA THR A 233 4.77 -33.23 15.77
C THR A 233 5.35 -33.27 17.19
N GLN A 234 6.56 -33.80 17.35
CA GLN A 234 7.30 -33.87 18.62
C GLN A 234 8.28 -32.71 18.80
N CYS A 235 8.55 -31.95 17.73
CA CYS A 235 9.43 -30.79 17.78
C CYS A 235 8.73 -29.62 18.47
N SER A 236 9.35 -29.07 19.52
CA SER A 236 8.86 -27.84 20.13
C SER A 236 8.98 -26.68 19.15
N LYS A 237 7.88 -25.95 18.92
CA LYS A 237 7.84 -24.75 18.07
C LYS A 237 8.07 -23.46 18.87
N ASP A 238 8.09 -23.57 20.20
CA ASP A 238 8.15 -22.43 21.13
C ASP A 238 9.57 -22.17 21.66
N ALA A 239 10.48 -23.14 21.53
CA ALA A 239 11.86 -23.02 21.93
C ALA A 239 12.74 -22.48 20.79
N ILE A 240 13.70 -21.60 21.10
CA ILE A 240 14.72 -21.11 20.16
C ILE A 240 16.07 -21.67 20.61
N PHE A 241 16.69 -22.51 19.78
CA PHE A 241 18.06 -22.98 19.93
C PHE A 241 19.02 -22.07 19.15
N GLU A 242 20.11 -21.63 19.79
CA GLU A 242 21.18 -20.82 19.19
C GLU A 242 22.34 -21.67 18.66
#